data_AF-A0A6P4J0T3-F1
#
_entry.id   AF-A0A6P4J0T3-F1
#
_cell.length_a   1.000
_cell.length_b   1.000
_cell.length_c   1.000
_cell.angle_alpha   90.00
_cell.angle_beta   90.00
_cell.angle_gamma   90.00
#
_symmetry.space_group_name_H-M   'P 1'
#
loop_
_entity.id
_entity.type
_entity.pdbx_description
1 polymer ?
#
loop_
_entity_poly.entity_id
_entity_poly.type
_entity_poly.pdbx_seq_one_letter_code
_entity_poly.pdbx_strand_id
1 'polypeptide(L)'
;MASNNKTASVKITSNMVNELQLEDSKEKHVKTSIPSDGKWLSPQLMIVFADGDLHSARQQLLQSLQNPFAGESVATLLLQESVADQFVGLVAEDLRPLANDVAKHPSYVKTLAKIDQLKAKVVRGKNLKAGEESPLLVYDCVHSYLGDGTTTITGVVTLHIFRTAKEAGELAKRDPLPYGQVSLWNEKLASAYELIPRLPGNVVALNCFNPDLSPIKASFDADRNDVALVKNYHYESLALGNGQRRIIVFPVGTIFAN
;
A
#
# COMPACT_ATOMS: atom_id res chain seq x y z
N MET A 1 18.39 -36.12 -50.50
CA MET A 1 18.40 -34.64 -50.49
C MET A 1 18.27 -34.20 -49.04
N ALA A 2 19.38 -33.76 -48.44
CA ALA A 2 19.42 -33.27 -47.06
C ALA A 2 19.16 -31.76 -47.06
N SER A 3 18.20 -31.28 -46.26
CA SER A 3 17.99 -29.85 -46.04
C SER A 3 18.34 -29.51 -44.59
N ASN A 4 19.34 -28.64 -44.46
CA ASN A 4 19.96 -28.14 -43.24
C ASN A 4 19.07 -27.07 -42.62
N ASN A 5 18.56 -27.27 -41.40
CA ASN A 5 17.85 -26.23 -40.65
C ASN A 5 18.87 -25.49 -39.78
N LYS A 6 19.31 -24.30 -40.21
CA LYS A 6 20.19 -23.41 -39.42
C LYS A 6 19.33 -22.55 -38.49
N THR A 7 19.38 -22.85 -37.20
CA THR A 7 18.89 -21.99 -36.13
C THR A 7 19.73 -20.71 -36.09
N ALA A 8 19.13 -19.56 -36.42
CA ALA A 8 19.79 -18.27 -36.27
C ALA A 8 19.78 -17.86 -34.79
N SER A 9 20.95 -17.75 -34.15
CA SER A 9 21.05 -17.16 -32.82
C SER A 9 20.81 -15.65 -32.93
N VAL A 10 19.73 -15.16 -32.34
CA VAL A 10 19.49 -13.72 -32.19
C VAL A 10 20.52 -13.20 -31.18
N LYS A 11 21.58 -12.54 -31.67
CA LYS A 11 22.50 -11.81 -30.81
C LYS A 11 21.88 -10.45 -30.50
N ILE A 12 21.54 -10.23 -29.23
CA ILE A 12 21.11 -8.92 -28.74
C ILE A 12 22.29 -7.96 -28.94
N THR A 13 22.11 -6.95 -29.80
CA THR A 13 23.14 -5.94 -30.07
C THR A 13 22.95 -4.75 -29.14
N SER A 14 24.03 -4.01 -28.85
CA SER A 14 24.00 -2.81 -28.00
C SER A 14 22.99 -1.76 -28.48
N ASN A 15 22.65 -1.75 -29.77
CA ASN A 15 21.62 -0.86 -30.32
C ASN A 15 20.21 -1.24 -29.84
N MET A 16 19.90 -2.53 -29.65
CA MET A 16 18.61 -2.97 -29.10
C MET A 16 18.47 -2.64 -27.61
N VAL A 17 19.58 -2.55 -26.88
CA VAL A 17 19.59 -2.13 -25.46
C VAL A 17 19.44 -0.62 -25.33
N ASN A 18 20.01 0.16 -26.25
CA ASN A 18 19.87 1.62 -26.27
C ASN A 18 18.48 2.07 -26.73
N GLU A 19 17.81 1.34 -27.62
CA GLU A 19 16.42 1.61 -28.00
C GLU A 19 15.44 1.34 -26.83
N LEU A 20 15.73 0.39 -25.94
CA LEU A 20 14.98 0.16 -24.70
C LEU A 20 15.22 1.26 -23.64
N GLN A 21 16.34 1.98 -23.71
CA GLN A 21 16.67 3.07 -22.79
C GLN A 21 16.17 4.44 -23.25
N LEU A 22 15.66 4.57 -24.48
CA LEU A 22 15.10 5.83 -25.01
C LEU A 22 13.57 5.92 -24.86
N GLU A 23 12.92 4.88 -24.34
CA GLU A 23 11.66 5.06 -23.60
C GLU A 23 11.99 5.44 -22.16
N ASP A 24 12.73 6.54 -22.00
CA ASP A 24 12.70 7.35 -20.80
C ASP A 24 11.23 7.73 -20.56
N SER A 25 10.57 6.92 -19.73
CA SER A 25 9.98 7.36 -18.49
C SER A 25 9.56 8.82 -18.53
N LYS A 26 8.59 9.11 -19.39
CA LYS A 26 7.61 10.14 -19.07
C LYS A 26 6.97 9.63 -17.79
N GLU A 27 7.50 10.05 -16.65
CA GLU A 27 6.73 10.18 -15.42
C GLU A 27 5.47 10.93 -15.85
N LYS A 28 4.42 10.18 -16.15
CA LYS A 28 3.07 10.70 -16.09
C LYS A 28 2.95 11.09 -14.63
N HIS A 29 3.24 12.35 -14.33
CA HIS A 29 2.57 13.06 -13.26
C HIS A 29 1.09 12.87 -13.55
N VAL A 30 0.54 11.78 -13.01
CA VAL A 30 -0.90 11.65 -12.84
C VAL A 30 -1.22 12.85 -11.96
N LYS A 31 -1.75 13.90 -12.59
CA LYS A 31 -2.40 15.00 -11.89
C LYS A 31 -3.53 14.32 -11.12
N THR A 32 -3.21 13.89 -9.92
CA THR A 32 -4.18 13.28 -9.03
C THR A 32 -4.89 14.48 -8.45
N SER A 33 -6.09 14.76 -8.96
CA SER A 33 -6.89 15.85 -8.44
C SER A 33 -7.10 15.60 -6.96
N ILE A 34 -6.46 16.40 -6.12
CA ILE A 34 -6.67 16.38 -4.67
C ILE A 34 -8.20 16.54 -4.45
N PRO A 35 -8.85 15.65 -3.70
CA PRO A 35 -10.29 15.69 -3.51
C PRO A 35 -10.70 17.06 -2.95
N SER A 36 -11.56 17.79 -3.69
CA SER A 36 -11.95 19.17 -3.34
C SER A 36 -12.76 19.24 -2.04
N ASP A 37 -13.37 18.13 -1.65
CA ASP A 37 -14.19 17.95 -0.47
C ASP A 37 -13.39 17.47 0.76
N GLY A 38 -12.07 17.24 0.62
CA GLY A 38 -11.18 16.90 1.73
C GLY A 38 -11.53 15.58 2.43
N LYS A 39 -12.20 14.67 1.71
CA LYS A 39 -12.62 13.36 2.23
C LYS A 39 -11.72 12.25 1.76
N TRP A 40 -11.70 11.17 2.54
CA TRP A 40 -11.06 9.92 2.18
C TRP A 40 -11.68 9.29 0.92
N LEU A 41 -10.85 9.05 -0.10
CA LEU A 41 -11.22 8.29 -1.29
C LEU A 41 -10.66 6.87 -1.19
N SER A 42 -11.41 5.97 -0.54
CA SER A 42 -11.06 4.54 -0.44
C SER A 42 -9.67 4.28 0.19
N PRO A 43 -9.37 4.82 1.39
CA PRO A 43 -8.06 4.73 2.01
C PRO A 43 -7.65 3.28 2.25
N GLN A 44 -6.35 3.06 2.43
CA GLN A 44 -5.83 1.73 2.67
C GLN A 44 -5.20 1.55 4.04
N LEU A 45 -5.37 0.33 4.53
CA LEU A 45 -4.63 -0.21 5.66
C LEU A 45 -3.52 -1.11 5.10
N MET A 46 -2.27 -0.84 5.46
CA MET A 46 -1.13 -1.70 5.15
C MET A 46 -0.65 -2.38 6.42
N ILE A 47 -0.49 -3.70 6.37
CA ILE A 47 -0.02 -4.52 7.50
C ILE A 47 1.20 -5.31 7.04
N VAL A 48 2.33 -5.14 7.70
CA VAL A 48 3.60 -5.77 7.32
C VAL A 48 4.11 -6.66 8.44
N PHE A 49 4.21 -7.96 8.14
CA PHE A 49 4.81 -8.96 9.02
C PHE A 49 6.31 -9.11 8.75
N ALA A 50 7.02 -9.68 9.70
CA ALA A 50 8.45 -9.93 9.60
C ALA A 50 8.80 -10.92 8.48
N ASP A 51 7.91 -11.87 8.21
CA ASP A 51 8.04 -12.84 7.13
C ASP A 51 7.47 -12.30 5.79
N GLY A 52 7.13 -11.01 5.68
CA GLY A 52 6.63 -10.42 4.44
C GLY A 52 7.74 -9.86 3.54
N ASP A 53 7.43 -9.62 2.26
CA ASP A 53 8.30 -8.86 1.37
C ASP A 53 8.37 -7.37 1.77
N LEU A 54 9.33 -7.04 2.64
CA LEU A 54 9.58 -5.69 3.12
C LEU A 54 9.95 -4.73 1.97
N HIS A 55 10.61 -5.21 0.93
CA HIS A 55 11.05 -4.36 -0.17
C HIS A 55 9.85 -3.87 -0.97
N SER A 56 9.01 -4.80 -1.43
CA SER A 56 7.81 -4.47 -2.20
C SER A 56 6.82 -3.65 -1.36
N ALA A 57 6.60 -4.02 -0.10
CA ALA A 57 5.75 -3.25 0.81
C ALA A 57 6.23 -1.79 0.95
N ARG A 58 7.55 -1.59 1.13
CA ARG A 58 8.16 -0.26 1.22
C ARG A 58 7.94 0.55 -0.06
N GLN A 59 8.13 -0.03 -1.24
CA GLN A 59 7.94 0.69 -2.51
C GLN A 59 6.51 1.20 -2.65
N GLN A 60 5.52 0.36 -2.34
CA GLN A 60 4.10 0.75 -2.37
C GLN A 60 3.79 1.86 -1.36
N LEU A 61 4.33 1.75 -0.14
CA LEU A 61 4.17 2.78 0.89
C LEU A 61 4.80 4.11 0.45
N LEU A 62 6.02 4.10 -0.11
CA LEU A 62 6.70 5.30 -0.58
C LEU A 62 5.89 6.02 -1.65
N GLN A 63 5.32 5.28 -2.62
CA GLN A 63 4.45 5.87 -3.64
C GLN A 63 3.22 6.56 -3.03
N SER A 64 2.61 5.92 -2.03
CA SER A 64 1.46 6.49 -1.30
C SER A 64 1.85 7.72 -0.49
N LEU A 65 3.00 7.71 0.20
CA LEU A 65 3.49 8.82 1.02
C LEU A 65 3.76 10.07 0.20
N GLN A 66 4.18 9.92 -1.05
CA GLN A 66 4.39 11.05 -1.96
C GLN A 66 3.09 11.68 -2.46
N ASN A 67 1.99 10.93 -2.45
CA ASN A 67 0.67 11.40 -2.88
C ASN A 67 -0.40 11.03 -1.84
N PRO A 68 -0.32 11.58 -0.62
CA PRO A 68 -1.16 11.14 0.51
C PRO A 68 -2.63 11.55 0.35
N PHE A 69 -2.96 12.37 -0.66
CA PHE A 69 -4.33 12.75 -1.02
C PHE A 69 -4.89 11.97 -2.21
N ALA A 70 -4.09 11.09 -2.82
CA ALA A 70 -4.55 10.23 -3.89
C ALA A 70 -5.62 9.26 -3.38
N GLY A 71 -6.54 8.88 -4.26
CA GLY A 71 -7.41 7.75 -4.01
C GLY A 71 -6.58 6.49 -3.76
N GLU A 72 -7.08 5.64 -2.86
CA GLU A 72 -6.40 4.38 -2.52
C GLU A 72 -5.01 4.58 -1.90
N SER A 73 -4.70 5.76 -1.38
CA SER A 73 -3.50 5.96 -0.59
C SER A 73 -3.58 5.20 0.75
N VAL A 74 -2.45 4.68 1.19
CA VAL A 74 -2.24 4.17 2.54
C VAL A 74 -2.52 5.29 3.52
N ALA A 75 -3.50 5.09 4.40
CA ALA A 75 -3.79 5.98 5.52
C ALA A 75 -3.16 5.46 6.81
N THR A 76 -3.09 4.13 6.96
CA THR A 76 -2.62 3.49 8.20
C THR A 76 -1.67 2.36 7.88
N LEU A 77 -0.57 2.30 8.61
CA LEU A 77 0.48 1.30 8.53
C LEU A 77 0.59 0.58 9.88
N LEU A 78 0.53 -0.75 9.85
CA LEU A 78 0.83 -1.61 10.99
C LEU A 78 2.12 -2.38 10.69
N LEU A 79 3.10 -2.31 11.58
CA LEU A 79 4.38 -3.02 11.43
C LEU A 79 4.59 -4.01 12.57
N GLN A 80 5.08 -5.21 12.25
CA GLN A 80 5.50 -6.14 13.29
C GLN A 80 6.76 -5.61 14.00
N GLU A 81 6.77 -5.66 15.34
CA GLU A 81 7.80 -5.08 16.21
C GLU A 81 9.22 -5.44 15.78
N SER A 82 9.46 -6.69 15.39
CA SER A 82 10.79 -7.17 14.99
C SER A 82 11.36 -6.56 13.72
N VAL A 83 10.54 -5.93 12.87
CA VAL A 83 10.99 -5.27 11.63
C VAL A 83 10.73 -3.77 11.61
N ALA A 84 10.03 -3.22 12.62
CA ALA A 84 9.56 -1.84 12.61
C ALA A 84 10.69 -0.82 12.44
N ASP A 85 11.75 -0.91 13.25
CA ASP A 85 12.86 0.05 13.21
C ASP A 85 13.64 -0.01 11.89
N GLN A 86 13.91 -1.21 11.39
CA GLN A 86 14.59 -1.41 10.11
C GLN A 86 13.74 -0.84 8.96
N PHE A 87 12.46 -1.19 8.92
CA PHE A 87 11.55 -0.79 7.85
C PHE A 87 11.37 0.74 7.83
N VAL A 88 11.10 1.34 8.98
CA VAL A 88 10.95 2.80 9.10
C VAL A 88 12.26 3.51 8.79
N GLY A 89 13.39 2.98 9.24
CA GLY A 89 14.71 3.51 8.95
C GLY A 89 14.95 3.61 7.45
N LEU A 90 14.64 2.55 6.70
CA LEU A 90 14.74 2.52 5.23
C LEU A 90 13.75 3.47 4.56
N VAL A 91 12.48 3.51 5.00
CA VAL A 91 11.50 4.48 4.48
C VAL A 91 12.03 5.91 4.65
N ALA A 92 12.56 6.26 5.83
CA ALA A 92 13.06 7.60 6.11
C ALA A 92 14.26 8.02 5.24
N GLU A 93 15.10 7.07 4.81
CA GLU A 93 16.19 7.37 3.86
C GLU A 93 15.66 7.70 2.45
N ASP A 94 14.60 7.00 2.03
CA ASP A 94 14.03 7.08 0.67
C ASP A 94 12.94 8.15 0.53
N LEU A 95 12.54 8.80 1.62
CA LEU A 95 11.56 9.89 1.60
C LEU A 95 12.11 11.11 0.85
N ARG A 96 11.35 11.53 -0.17
CA ARG A 96 11.61 12.74 -0.97
C ARG A 96 10.69 13.89 -0.56
N PRO A 97 11.05 15.14 -0.87
CA PRO A 97 10.20 16.31 -0.61
C PRO A 97 8.82 16.16 -1.25
N LEU A 98 7.78 16.62 -0.53
CA LEU A 98 6.43 16.73 -1.06
C LEU A 98 6.35 17.78 -2.16
N ALA A 99 5.46 17.53 -3.13
CA ALA A 99 5.07 18.55 -4.10
C ALA A 99 4.40 19.75 -3.39
N ASN A 100 4.58 20.95 -3.93
CA ASN A 100 4.14 22.20 -3.30
C ASN A 100 2.62 22.26 -3.03
N ASP A 101 1.81 21.67 -3.89
CA ASP A 101 0.36 21.57 -3.76
C ASP A 101 -0.06 20.65 -2.61
N VAL A 102 0.65 19.54 -2.42
CA VAL A 102 0.48 18.63 -1.27
C VAL A 102 0.95 19.30 0.03
N ALA A 103 2.15 19.86 0.01
CA ALA A 103 2.78 20.51 1.17
C ALA A 103 1.99 21.71 1.71
N LYS A 104 1.30 22.45 0.83
CA LYS A 104 0.47 23.61 1.21
C LYS A 104 -1.00 23.26 1.39
N HIS A 105 -1.37 21.99 1.27
CA HIS A 105 -2.76 21.59 1.39
C HIS A 105 -3.29 21.91 2.79
N PRO A 106 -4.48 22.56 2.92
CA PRO A 106 -4.99 22.98 4.23
C PRO A 106 -5.09 21.85 5.25
N SER A 107 -5.49 20.65 4.83
CA SER A 107 -5.56 19.49 5.74
C SER A 107 -4.20 19.06 6.25
N TYR A 108 -3.17 19.11 5.40
CA TYR A 108 -1.81 18.75 5.80
C TYR A 108 -1.26 19.77 6.81
N VAL A 109 -1.41 21.06 6.51
CA VAL A 109 -0.96 22.15 7.40
C VAL A 109 -1.66 22.10 8.77
N LYS A 110 -2.99 21.86 8.79
CA LYS A 110 -3.74 21.65 10.05
C LYS A 110 -3.23 20.43 10.81
N THR A 111 -2.99 19.34 10.11
CA THR A 111 -2.48 18.09 10.69
C THR A 111 -1.09 18.31 11.31
N LEU A 112 -0.20 19.06 10.65
CA LEU A 112 1.11 19.43 11.21
C LEU A 112 0.97 20.19 12.53
N ALA A 113 0.12 21.21 12.58
CA ALA A 113 -0.13 21.97 13.80
C ALA A 113 -0.66 21.06 14.93
N LYS A 114 -1.48 20.06 14.58
CA LYS A 114 -2.02 19.10 15.53
C LYS A 114 -0.97 18.12 16.05
N ILE A 115 -0.10 17.63 15.17
CA ILE A 115 1.05 16.79 15.51
C ILE A 115 1.95 17.52 16.51
N ASP A 116 2.25 18.79 16.25
CA ASP A 116 3.08 19.61 17.13
C ASP A 116 2.40 19.85 18.49
N GLN A 117 1.10 20.13 18.50
CA GLN A 117 0.31 20.28 19.73
C GLN A 117 0.33 19.01 20.59
N LEU A 118 0.18 17.85 19.96
CA LEU A 118 0.18 16.54 20.62
C LEU A 118 1.59 16.06 20.98
N LYS A 119 2.64 16.72 20.46
CA LYS A 119 4.03 16.27 20.53
C LYS A 119 4.19 14.83 20.04
N ALA A 120 3.46 14.50 18.96
CA ALA A 120 3.45 13.14 18.43
C ALA A 120 4.83 12.79 17.86
N LYS A 121 5.26 11.54 18.07
CA LYS A 121 6.49 11.03 17.48
C LYS A 121 6.26 10.85 15.97
N VAL A 122 7.14 11.43 15.16
CA VAL A 122 7.05 11.37 13.70
C VAL A 122 8.33 10.88 13.05
N VAL A 123 8.17 10.25 11.89
CA VAL A 123 9.25 9.95 10.95
C VAL A 123 9.23 10.99 9.84
N ARG A 124 10.40 11.56 9.56
CA ARG A 124 10.65 12.51 8.47
C ARG A 124 11.75 11.97 7.57
N GLY A 125 11.81 12.46 6.34
CA GLY A 125 12.93 12.19 5.45
C GLY A 125 14.24 12.72 6.01
N LYS A 126 15.28 11.90 5.98
CA LYS A 126 16.60 12.26 6.54
C LYS A 126 17.42 13.15 5.61
N ASN A 127 17.17 13.06 4.31
CA ASN A 127 17.99 13.69 3.27
C ASN A 127 17.35 14.97 2.68
N LEU A 128 16.42 15.59 3.42
CA LEU A 128 15.68 16.78 2.98
C LEU A 128 16.45 18.06 3.29
N LYS A 129 16.35 19.05 2.41
CA LYS A 129 16.96 20.37 2.61
C LYS A 129 16.09 21.23 3.53
N ALA A 130 16.70 22.26 4.11
CA ALA A 130 15.96 23.23 4.90
C ALA A 130 14.84 23.88 4.07
N GLY A 131 13.61 23.85 4.61
CA GLY A 131 12.41 24.39 3.97
C GLY A 131 11.67 23.43 3.04
N GLU A 132 12.16 22.20 2.85
CA GLU A 132 11.42 21.15 2.14
C GLU A 132 10.47 20.41 3.09
N GLU A 133 9.21 20.28 2.70
CA GLU A 133 8.22 19.53 3.48
C GLU A 133 8.35 18.02 3.20
N SER A 134 8.36 17.22 4.26
CA SER A 134 8.49 15.76 4.22
C SER A 134 7.13 15.09 4.26
N PRO A 135 6.89 13.97 3.55
CA PRO A 135 5.86 13.02 3.98
C PRO A 135 6.09 12.57 5.41
N LEU A 136 5.02 12.29 6.16
CA LEU A 136 5.10 11.93 7.58
C LEU A 136 4.47 10.57 7.87
N LEU A 137 5.21 9.78 8.66
CA LEU A 137 4.63 8.69 9.46
C LEU A 137 4.44 9.20 10.89
N VAL A 138 3.25 9.04 11.45
CA VAL A 138 2.93 9.50 12.81
C VAL A 138 2.67 8.30 13.71
N TYR A 139 3.51 8.11 14.72
CA TYR A 139 3.39 6.98 15.64
C TYR A 139 2.19 7.12 16.57
N ASP A 140 1.49 6.00 16.78
CA ASP A 140 0.51 5.77 17.85
C ASP A 140 -0.65 6.77 17.95
N CYS A 141 -0.92 7.44 16.83
CA CYS A 141 -2.03 8.36 16.66
C CYS A 141 -3.08 7.78 15.71
N VAL A 142 -4.32 8.23 15.85
CA VAL A 142 -5.41 7.93 14.90
C VAL A 142 -5.82 9.21 14.19
N HIS A 143 -6.30 9.10 12.95
CA HIS A 143 -6.67 10.22 12.09
C HIS A 143 -7.76 11.10 12.69
N SER A 144 -8.68 10.52 13.47
CA SER A 144 -9.70 11.27 14.20
C SER A 144 -9.15 12.29 15.20
N TYR A 145 -7.92 12.12 15.72
CA TYR A 145 -7.25 13.13 16.55
C TYR A 145 -6.42 14.12 15.76
N LEU A 146 -6.03 13.79 14.53
CA LEU A 146 -5.15 14.58 13.67
C LEU A 146 -5.95 15.51 12.73
N GLY A 147 -7.08 15.04 12.23
CA GLY A 147 -7.99 15.79 11.37
C GLY A 147 -9.28 16.24 12.07
N ASP A 148 -10.16 16.87 11.31
CA ASP A 148 -11.47 17.35 11.76
C ASP A 148 -12.52 16.20 11.82
N GLY A 149 -12.11 15.00 12.31
CA GLY A 149 -12.93 13.79 12.38
C GLY A 149 -12.47 12.63 11.48
N THR A 150 -13.20 11.51 11.49
CA THR A 150 -12.82 10.24 10.81
C THR A 150 -12.95 10.27 9.29
N THR A 151 -13.71 11.21 8.74
CA THR A 151 -13.95 11.30 7.29
C THR A 151 -12.97 12.21 6.56
N THR A 152 -12.18 12.99 7.31
CA THR A 152 -11.32 14.03 6.79
C THR A 152 -9.94 13.48 6.50
N ILE A 153 -9.46 13.68 5.27
CA ILE A 153 -8.10 13.29 4.89
C ILE A 153 -7.07 14.22 5.53
N THR A 154 -6.04 13.65 6.15
CA THR A 154 -5.04 14.39 6.94
C THR A 154 -3.78 14.70 6.14
N GLY A 155 -3.47 13.92 5.11
CA GLY A 155 -2.23 14.04 4.32
C GLY A 155 -1.01 13.42 4.99
N VAL A 156 -1.20 12.61 6.04
CA VAL A 156 -0.14 11.84 6.71
C VAL A 156 -0.52 10.36 6.78
N VAL A 157 0.41 9.49 7.15
CA VAL A 157 0.13 8.09 7.42
C VAL A 157 0.32 7.81 8.91
N THR A 158 -0.67 7.21 9.56
CA THR A 158 -0.53 6.76 10.95
C THR A 158 0.20 5.43 10.99
N LEU A 159 1.09 5.26 11.96
CA LEU A 159 1.92 4.08 12.15
C LEU A 159 1.69 3.49 13.54
N HIS A 160 1.42 2.19 13.58
CA HIS A 160 1.35 1.41 14.82
C HIS A 160 2.22 0.17 14.73
N ILE A 161 2.72 -0.26 15.89
CA ILE A 161 3.51 -1.48 16.02
C ILE A 161 2.67 -2.56 16.68
N PHE A 162 2.80 -3.81 16.20
CA PHE A 162 2.16 -4.97 16.80
C PHE A 162 3.17 -6.10 17.05
N ARG A 163 2.87 -6.96 18.01
CA ARG A 163 3.67 -8.16 18.36
C ARG A 163 3.03 -9.44 17.85
N THR A 164 1.71 -9.47 17.77
CA THR A 164 0.95 -10.68 17.41
C THR A 164 -0.10 -10.38 16.34
N ALA A 165 -0.50 -11.39 15.57
CA ALA A 165 -1.59 -11.25 14.60
C ALA A 165 -2.91 -10.83 15.27
N LYS A 166 -3.17 -11.30 16.51
CA LYS A 166 -4.33 -10.86 17.29
C LYS A 166 -4.33 -9.35 17.50
N GLU A 167 -3.20 -8.82 17.96
CA GLU A 167 -3.02 -7.38 18.20
C GLU A 167 -3.10 -6.57 16.90
N ALA A 168 -2.55 -7.07 15.80
CA ALA A 168 -2.70 -6.44 14.49
C ALA A 168 -4.19 -6.27 14.10
N GLY A 169 -5.01 -7.28 14.33
CA GLY A 169 -6.46 -7.22 14.09
C GLY A 169 -7.21 -6.25 15.01
N GLU A 170 -6.71 -6.03 16.24
CA GLU A 170 -7.27 -5.05 17.18
C GLU A 170 -6.88 -3.62 16.76
N LEU A 171 -5.60 -3.40 16.44
CA LEU A 171 -5.09 -2.12 15.95
C LEU A 171 -5.71 -1.72 14.61
N ALA A 172 -5.97 -2.67 13.72
CA ALA A 172 -6.65 -2.44 12.43
C ALA A 172 -8.04 -1.83 12.58
N LYS A 173 -8.70 -2.00 13.75
CA LYS A 173 -10.02 -1.43 14.05
C LYS A 173 -9.96 -0.19 14.92
N ARG A 174 -8.76 0.22 15.36
CA ARG A 174 -8.57 1.33 16.29
C ARG A 174 -8.98 2.66 15.67
N ASP A 175 -8.74 2.82 14.37
CA ASP A 175 -9.20 3.97 13.59
C ASP A 175 -10.26 3.50 12.59
N PRO A 176 -11.55 3.81 12.79
CA PRO A 176 -12.64 3.32 11.95
C PRO A 176 -12.71 4.11 10.63
N LEU A 177 -11.62 4.11 9.87
CA LEU A 177 -11.59 4.68 8.53
C LEU A 177 -12.38 3.79 7.55
N PRO A 178 -12.96 4.38 6.49
CA PRO A 178 -13.69 3.64 5.47
C PRO A 178 -12.70 2.94 4.52
N TYR A 179 -11.89 2.01 5.03
CA TYR A 179 -10.85 1.36 4.25
C TYR A 179 -11.45 0.64 3.02
N GLY A 180 -10.94 0.99 1.84
CA GLY A 180 -11.29 0.31 0.60
C GLY A 180 -10.67 -1.08 0.51
N GLN A 181 -9.44 -1.20 1.03
CA GLN A 181 -8.64 -2.40 0.99
C GLN A 181 -7.70 -2.49 2.19
N VAL A 182 -7.42 -3.72 2.60
CA VAL A 182 -6.29 -4.06 3.47
C VAL A 182 -5.22 -4.77 2.66
N SER A 183 -4.01 -4.22 2.59
CA SER A 183 -2.84 -4.90 2.04
C SER A 183 -2.06 -5.57 3.17
N LEU A 184 -1.88 -6.88 3.07
CA LEU A 184 -1.26 -7.72 4.08
C LEU A 184 0.01 -8.38 3.50
N TRP A 185 1.16 -7.99 4.01
CA TRP A 185 2.47 -8.45 3.56
C TRP A 185 2.98 -9.52 4.51
N ASN A 186 2.82 -10.79 4.12
CA ASN A 186 3.19 -11.98 4.89
C ASN A 186 3.32 -13.18 3.94
N GLU A 187 4.50 -13.81 3.85
CA GLU A 187 4.69 -15.01 3.02
C GLU A 187 4.01 -16.26 3.62
N LYS A 188 3.66 -16.24 4.90
CA LYS A 188 2.93 -17.35 5.55
C LYS A 188 1.44 -17.21 5.36
N LEU A 189 0.92 -17.72 4.24
CA LEU A 189 -0.51 -17.69 3.89
C LEU A 189 -1.42 -18.17 5.04
N ALA A 190 -1.10 -19.28 5.71
CA ALA A 190 -1.90 -19.77 6.84
C ALA A 190 -2.08 -18.70 7.93
N SER A 191 -1.01 -18.00 8.30
CA SER A 191 -1.04 -16.90 9.27
C SER A 191 -1.85 -15.71 8.75
N ALA A 192 -1.78 -15.42 7.45
CA ALA A 192 -2.58 -14.37 6.83
C ALA A 192 -4.08 -14.69 6.92
N TYR A 193 -4.49 -15.92 6.56
CA TYR A 193 -5.89 -16.36 6.62
C TYR A 193 -6.47 -16.37 8.04
N GLU A 194 -5.66 -16.62 9.07
CA GLU A 194 -6.08 -16.48 10.47
C GLU A 194 -6.43 -15.03 10.85
N LEU A 195 -5.77 -14.05 10.22
CA LEU A 195 -5.99 -12.63 10.49
C LEU A 195 -7.20 -12.06 9.75
N ILE A 196 -7.49 -12.53 8.54
CA ILE A 196 -8.52 -12.00 7.64
C ILE A 196 -9.90 -11.75 8.32
N PRO A 197 -10.44 -12.66 9.15
CA PRO A 197 -11.72 -12.44 9.84
C PRO A 197 -11.71 -11.27 10.83
N ARG A 198 -10.53 -10.79 11.21
CA ARG A 198 -10.33 -9.68 12.14
C ARG A 198 -10.08 -8.35 11.43
N LEU A 199 -9.88 -8.35 10.11
CA LEU A 199 -9.55 -7.14 9.38
C LEU A 199 -10.81 -6.32 9.03
N PRO A 200 -10.72 -4.98 9.02
CA PRO A 200 -11.75 -4.11 8.47
C PRO A 200 -11.81 -4.25 6.94
N GLY A 201 -12.88 -3.72 6.33
CA GLY A 201 -13.05 -3.73 4.88
C GLY A 201 -13.40 -5.09 4.29
N ASN A 202 -13.80 -5.12 3.02
CA ASN A 202 -14.20 -6.34 2.34
C ASN A 202 -13.11 -6.92 1.44
N VAL A 203 -12.10 -6.14 1.09
CA VAL A 203 -11.02 -6.53 0.17
C VAL A 203 -9.73 -6.70 0.96
N VAL A 204 -9.12 -7.87 0.85
CA VAL A 204 -7.80 -8.16 1.42
C VAL A 204 -6.86 -8.59 0.29
N ALA A 205 -5.79 -7.83 0.10
CA ALA A 205 -4.73 -8.10 -0.86
C ALA A 205 -3.52 -8.68 -0.11
N LEU A 206 -3.12 -9.92 -0.39
CA LEU A 206 -1.92 -10.53 0.22
C LEU A 206 -0.72 -10.35 -0.71
N ASN A 207 0.38 -9.80 -0.19
CA ASN A 207 1.63 -9.54 -0.92
C ASN A 207 1.44 -8.77 -2.23
N CYS A 208 0.40 -7.94 -2.32
CA CYS A 208 0.15 -7.06 -3.45
C CYS A 208 -0.62 -5.81 -3.01
N PHE A 209 -0.76 -4.87 -3.93
CA PHE A 209 -1.39 -3.57 -3.70
C PHE A 209 -2.23 -3.20 -4.93
N ASN A 210 -3.46 -2.74 -4.69
CA ASN A 210 -4.45 -2.35 -5.71
C ASN A 210 -4.62 -3.33 -6.89
N PRO A 211 -4.94 -4.60 -6.63
CA PRO A 211 -5.26 -5.54 -7.69
C PRO A 211 -6.57 -5.14 -8.40
N ASP A 212 -6.65 -5.44 -9.70
CA ASP A 212 -7.89 -5.36 -10.46
C ASP A 212 -8.90 -6.39 -9.95
N LEU A 213 -10.01 -5.94 -9.36
CA LEU A 213 -11.05 -6.79 -8.78
C LEU A 213 -12.12 -7.25 -9.79
N SER A 214 -12.06 -6.79 -11.04
CA SER A 214 -13.02 -7.18 -12.08
C SER A 214 -13.21 -8.70 -12.22
N PRO A 215 -12.19 -9.57 -12.03
CA PRO A 215 -12.34 -11.01 -12.21
C PRO A 215 -13.29 -11.70 -11.22
N ILE A 216 -13.47 -11.14 -10.02
CA ILE A 216 -14.19 -11.80 -8.92
C ILE A 216 -15.42 -11.00 -8.45
N LYS A 217 -15.52 -9.74 -8.87
CA LYS A 217 -16.54 -8.79 -8.40
C LYS A 217 -17.98 -9.29 -8.60
N ALA A 218 -18.29 -9.89 -9.75
CA ALA A 218 -19.64 -10.39 -10.02
C ALA A 218 -20.06 -11.50 -9.04
N SER A 219 -19.13 -12.37 -8.64
CA SER A 219 -19.41 -13.45 -7.67
C SER A 219 -19.53 -12.92 -6.24
N PHE A 220 -18.70 -11.94 -5.88
CA PHE A 220 -18.82 -11.24 -4.60
C PHE A 220 -20.17 -10.52 -4.46
N ASP A 221 -20.56 -9.75 -5.47
CA ASP A 221 -21.81 -8.98 -5.49
C ASP A 221 -23.06 -9.92 -5.50
N ALA A 222 -22.92 -11.14 -6.03
CA ALA A 222 -23.95 -12.18 -6.02
C ALA A 222 -23.97 -13.05 -4.74
N ASP A 223 -23.23 -12.66 -3.70
CA ASP A 223 -23.10 -13.39 -2.42
C ASP A 223 -22.58 -14.84 -2.58
N ARG A 224 -21.84 -15.13 -3.65
CA ARG A 224 -21.37 -16.48 -3.98
C ARG A 224 -19.90 -16.69 -3.61
N ASN A 225 -19.61 -17.89 -3.11
CA ASN A 225 -18.22 -18.37 -3.04
C ASN A 225 -17.73 -18.64 -4.46
N ASP A 226 -16.54 -18.16 -4.78
CA ASP A 226 -15.94 -18.36 -6.11
C ASP A 226 -14.43 -18.18 -6.05
N VAL A 227 -13.73 -18.78 -7.02
CA VAL A 227 -12.28 -18.70 -7.15
C VAL A 227 -11.94 -18.47 -8.62
N ALA A 228 -11.06 -17.50 -8.89
CA ALA A 228 -10.57 -17.22 -10.23
C ALA A 228 -9.05 -17.09 -10.25
N LEU A 229 -8.42 -17.56 -11.32
CA LEU A 229 -7.00 -17.35 -11.59
C LEU A 229 -6.87 -16.57 -12.90
N VAL A 230 -6.45 -15.31 -12.80
CA VAL A 230 -6.40 -14.38 -13.94
C VAL A 230 -5.12 -13.55 -13.86
N LYS A 231 -4.34 -13.50 -14.95
CA LYS A 231 -3.10 -12.69 -15.06
C LYS A 231 -2.12 -12.90 -13.89
N ASN A 232 -1.86 -14.15 -13.49
CA ASN A 232 -0.99 -14.50 -12.36
C ASN A 232 -1.47 -13.97 -11.00
N TYR A 233 -2.77 -13.74 -10.86
CA TYR A 233 -3.41 -13.48 -9.56
C TYR A 233 -4.45 -14.54 -9.28
N HIS A 234 -4.47 -14.98 -8.03
CA HIS A 234 -5.52 -15.78 -7.44
C HIS A 234 -6.50 -14.84 -6.76
N TYR A 235 -7.78 -15.07 -7.02
CA TYR A 235 -8.90 -14.32 -6.46
C TYR A 235 -9.86 -15.28 -5.80
N GLU A 236 -10.34 -14.93 -4.62
CA GLU A 236 -11.38 -15.67 -3.90
C GLU A 236 -12.47 -14.71 -3.45
N SER A 237 -13.72 -15.09 -3.65
CA SER A 237 -14.87 -14.54 -2.90
C SER A 237 -15.27 -15.60 -1.89
N LEU A 238 -15.24 -15.29 -0.59
CA LEU A 238 -15.53 -16.26 0.46
C LEU A 238 -16.41 -15.69 1.56
N ALA A 239 -17.42 -16.47 1.95
CA ALA A 239 -18.14 -16.31 3.20
C ALA A 239 -17.27 -16.76 4.38
N LEU A 240 -17.09 -15.88 5.35
CA LEU A 240 -16.44 -16.20 6.61
C LEU A 240 -17.49 -16.70 7.62
N GLY A 241 -17.05 -17.50 8.60
CA GLY A 241 -17.93 -18.04 9.64
C GLY A 241 -18.60 -17.01 10.56
N ASN A 242 -18.21 -15.73 10.47
CA ASN A 242 -18.82 -14.61 11.20
C ASN A 242 -19.89 -13.86 10.37
N GLY A 243 -20.31 -14.41 9.22
CA GLY A 243 -21.30 -13.80 8.34
C GLY A 243 -20.77 -12.72 7.40
N GLN A 244 -19.49 -12.36 7.48
CA GLN A 244 -18.86 -11.42 6.56
C GLN A 244 -18.47 -12.11 5.25
N ARG A 245 -18.52 -11.37 4.14
CA ARG A 245 -17.87 -11.79 2.88
C ARG A 245 -16.56 -11.06 2.69
N ARG A 246 -15.59 -11.73 2.08
CA ARG A 246 -14.31 -11.14 1.69
C ARG A 246 -14.01 -11.43 0.23
N ILE A 247 -13.38 -10.46 -0.41
CA ILE A 247 -12.54 -10.69 -1.59
C ILE A 247 -11.11 -10.85 -1.06
N ILE A 248 -10.45 -11.93 -1.41
CA ILE A 248 -9.04 -12.18 -1.11
C ILE A 248 -8.29 -12.27 -2.44
N VAL A 249 -7.21 -11.53 -2.59
CA VAL A 249 -6.41 -11.51 -3.82
C VAL A 249 -4.94 -11.64 -3.50
N PHE A 250 -4.21 -12.47 -4.22
CA PHE A 250 -2.76 -12.59 -4.08
C PHE A 250 -2.10 -13.08 -5.37
N PRO A 251 -0.85 -12.67 -5.64
CA PRO A 251 -0.15 -13.12 -6.84
C PRO A 251 0.15 -14.63 -6.75
N VAL A 252 0.03 -15.32 -7.88
CA VAL A 252 0.35 -16.74 -8.05
C VAL A 252 1.32 -16.92 -9.21
N GLY A 253 2.45 -17.55 -8.91
CA GLY A 253 3.50 -17.82 -9.87
C GLY A 253 4.88 -17.62 -9.27
N THR A 254 5.84 -18.38 -9.77
CA THR A 254 7.26 -18.20 -9.50
C THR A 254 7.76 -16.94 -10.20
N ILE A 255 8.59 -16.16 -9.50
CA ILE A 255 9.58 -15.30 -10.15
C ILE A 255 10.52 -16.25 -10.90
N PHE A 256 10.16 -16.67 -12.11
CA PHE A 256 11.14 -17.19 -13.05
C PHE A 256 11.81 -15.97 -13.66
N ALA A 257 12.98 -15.62 -13.10
CA ALA A 257 13.95 -14.83 -13.81
C ALA A 257 14.30 -15.55 -15.12
N ASN A 258 13.99 -14.92 -16.26
CA ASN A 258 14.59 -15.21 -17.55
C ASN A 258 15.57 -14.09 -17.89
#